data_AF-A0A964L1B7-F1
#
_entry.id   AF-A0A964L1B7-F1
#
_cell.length_a   1.000
_cell.length_b   1.000
_cell.length_c   1.000
_cell.angle_alpha   90.00
_cell.angle_beta   90.00
_cell.angle_gamma   90.00
#
_symmetry.space_group_name_H-M   'P 1'
#
loop_
_entity.id
_entity.type
_entity.pdbx_description
1 polymer ?
#
loop_
_entity_poly.entity_id
_entity_poly.type
_entity_poly.pdbx_seq_one_letter_code
_entity_poly.pdbx_strand_id
1 'polypeptide(L)'
;MPTRPNLAEDQRQLLAEFGERVRLARLRRRLTAQQVADAAGITRVTLHRAEAGDSAVTMGTYIKVMAAMALDADVALLARDDKAGHLVQDAQLPARRAGTSFPRRIRLAKYPQLRAIAWGLAEDAEVGPTEAFQLYERNWRHVEMAAMEPAEQALLAKLTATIGKGVMNV
;
A
#
# COMPACT_ATOMS: atom_id res chain seq x y z
N MET A 1 -39.46 20.01 -2.24
CA MET A 1 -38.40 20.30 -3.22
C MET A 1 -37.06 20.06 -2.55
N PRO A 2 -36.07 19.39 -3.17
CA PRO A 2 -34.72 19.36 -2.61
C PRO A 2 -34.17 20.78 -2.57
N THR A 3 -33.76 21.21 -1.37
CA THR A 3 -33.16 22.53 -1.13
C THR A 3 -31.81 22.60 -1.83
N ARG A 4 -31.52 23.68 -2.54
CA ARG A 4 -30.19 23.87 -3.16
C ARG A 4 -29.13 23.88 -2.05
N PRO A 5 -28.16 22.95 -2.06
CA PRO A 5 -27.09 22.98 -1.07
C PRO A 5 -26.25 24.23 -1.26
N ASN A 6 -25.91 24.88 -0.14
CA ASN A 6 -24.96 25.99 -0.15
C ASN A 6 -23.54 25.44 -0.24
N LEU A 7 -22.95 25.52 -1.43
CA LEU A 7 -21.58 25.10 -1.70
C LEU A 7 -20.61 26.28 -1.54
N ALA A 8 -19.36 26.02 -1.19
CA ALA A 8 -18.28 27.00 -1.36
C ALA A 8 -18.02 27.29 -2.85
N GLU A 9 -17.34 28.39 -3.18
CA GLU A 9 -17.05 28.74 -4.58
C GLU A 9 -16.25 27.64 -5.29
N ASP A 10 -15.18 27.15 -4.65
CA ASP A 10 -14.35 26.08 -5.21
C ASP A 10 -15.14 24.78 -5.45
N GLN A 11 -16.11 24.49 -4.58
CA GLN A 11 -16.99 23.33 -4.72
C GLN A 11 -17.99 23.49 -5.88
N ARG A 12 -18.50 24.71 -6.09
CA ARG A 12 -19.33 25.04 -7.26
C ARG A 12 -18.53 24.90 -8.55
N GLN A 13 -17.31 25.43 -8.56
CA GLN A 13 -16.41 25.37 -9.70
C GLN A 13 -16.08 23.91 -10.05
N LEU A 14 -15.74 23.09 -9.05
CA LEU A 14 -15.49 21.65 -9.22
C LEU A 14 -16.70 20.94 -9.85
N LEU A 15 -17.92 21.25 -9.40
CA LEU A 15 -19.14 20.65 -9.91
C LEU A 15 -19.46 21.12 -11.34
N ALA A 16 -19.23 22.39 -11.66
CA ALA A 16 -19.37 22.95 -13.00
C ALA A 16 -18.40 22.29 -13.99
N GLU A 17 -17.13 22.12 -13.59
CA GLU A 17 -16.14 21.41 -14.40
C GLU A 17 -16.49 19.94 -14.60
N PHE A 18 -17.05 19.28 -13.58
CA PHE A 18 -17.56 17.92 -13.72
C PHE A 18 -18.71 17.86 -14.73
N GLY A 19 -19.69 18.76 -14.63
CA GLY A 19 -20.79 18.87 -15.60
C GLY A 19 -20.29 19.07 -17.03
N GLU A 20 -19.29 19.95 -17.22
CA GLU A 20 -18.69 20.19 -18.53
C GLU A 20 -17.97 18.95 -19.07
N ARG A 21 -17.24 18.19 -18.23
CA ARG A 21 -16.65 16.91 -18.64
C ARG A 21 -17.71 15.91 -19.11
N VAL A 22 -18.84 15.82 -18.42
CA VAL A 22 -19.98 14.98 -18.80
C VAL A 22 -20.56 15.43 -20.15
N ARG A 23 -20.75 16.74 -20.35
CA ARG A 23 -21.21 17.33 -21.62
C ARG A 23 -20.26 17.01 -22.78
N LEU A 24 -18.96 17.22 -22.58
CA LEU A 24 -17.93 16.91 -23.58
C LEU A 24 -17.91 15.42 -23.90
N ALA A 25 -18.07 14.55 -22.91
CA ALA A 25 -18.17 13.11 -23.13
C ALA A 25 -19.37 12.72 -24.00
N ARG A 26 -20.52 13.40 -23.84
CA ARG A 26 -21.69 13.25 -24.70
C ARG A 26 -21.41 13.71 -26.13
N LEU A 27 -20.85 14.91 -26.29
CA LEU A 27 -20.58 15.51 -27.60
C LEU A 27 -19.55 14.69 -28.41
N ARG A 28 -18.51 14.16 -27.77
CA ARG A 28 -17.51 13.28 -28.40
C ARG A 28 -18.14 11.99 -28.96
N ARG A 29 -19.20 11.50 -28.32
CA ARG A 29 -20.00 10.34 -28.77
C ARG A 29 -21.08 10.70 -29.79
N ARG A 30 -21.18 11.99 -30.19
CA ARG A 30 -22.20 12.52 -31.11
C ARG A 30 -23.65 12.26 -30.66
N LEU A 31 -23.86 12.17 -29.35
CA LEU A 31 -25.20 11.97 -28.77
C LEU A 31 -25.88 13.32 -28.56
N THR A 32 -27.14 13.40 -28.97
CA THR A 32 -27.98 14.57 -28.68
C THR A 32 -28.38 14.59 -27.21
N ALA A 33 -28.70 15.77 -26.70
CA ALA A 33 -29.21 15.91 -25.33
C ALA A 33 -30.52 15.11 -25.12
N GLN A 34 -31.37 15.02 -26.15
CA GLN A 34 -32.61 14.26 -26.05
C GLN A 34 -32.35 12.75 -25.92
N GLN A 35 -31.46 12.19 -26.75
CA GLN A 35 -31.10 10.76 -26.69
C GLN A 35 -30.58 10.34 -25.31
N VAL A 36 -29.69 11.13 -24.70
CA VAL A 36 -29.15 10.81 -23.37
C VAL A 36 -30.20 10.98 -22.29
N ALA A 37 -31.05 12.02 -22.39
CA ALA A 37 -32.13 12.23 -21.43
C ALA A 37 -33.13 11.06 -21.44
N ASP A 38 -33.53 10.59 -22.63
CA ASP A 38 -34.44 9.46 -22.80
C ASP A 38 -33.82 8.17 -22.27
N ALA A 39 -32.57 7.88 -22.62
CA ALA A 39 -31.84 6.70 -22.14
C ALA A 39 -31.63 6.71 -20.61
N ALA A 40 -31.44 7.89 -20.02
CA ALA A 40 -31.30 8.06 -18.57
C ALA A 40 -32.65 8.12 -17.82
N GLY A 41 -33.78 8.15 -18.53
CA GLY A 41 -35.12 8.28 -17.95
C GLY A 41 -35.33 9.61 -17.22
N ILE A 42 -34.81 10.72 -17.77
CA ILE A 42 -34.92 12.07 -17.20
C ILE A 42 -35.39 13.07 -18.26
N THR A 43 -35.76 14.28 -17.82
CA THR A 43 -36.09 15.35 -18.77
C THR A 43 -34.82 15.96 -19.39
N ARG A 44 -34.93 16.49 -20.61
CA ARG A 44 -33.86 17.25 -21.27
C ARG A 44 -33.39 18.44 -20.43
N VAL A 45 -34.30 19.08 -19.69
CA VAL A 45 -33.98 20.18 -18.75
C VAL A 45 -33.09 19.68 -17.61
N THR A 46 -33.39 18.49 -17.06
CA THR A 46 -32.57 17.86 -16.03
C THR A 46 -31.17 17.55 -16.54
N LEU A 47 -31.04 17.02 -17.76
CA LEU A 47 -29.73 16.78 -18.38
C LEU A 47 -28.93 18.08 -18.53
N HIS A 48 -29.57 19.16 -19.02
CA HIS A 48 -28.92 20.45 -19.16
C HIS A 48 -28.40 20.99 -17.81
N ARG A 49 -29.19 20.84 -16.73
CA ARG A 49 -28.78 21.23 -15.38
C ARG A 49 -27.61 20.38 -14.88
N ALA A 50 -27.61 19.08 -15.16
CA ALA A 50 -26.49 18.20 -14.82
C ALA A 50 -25.21 18.59 -15.57
N GLU A 51 -25.30 18.85 -16.88
CA GLU A 51 -24.17 19.32 -17.68
C GLU A 51 -23.65 20.70 -17.25
N ALA A 52 -24.50 21.53 -16.65
CA ALA A 52 -24.09 22.80 -16.06
C ALA A 52 -23.50 22.68 -14.65
N GLY A 53 -23.48 21.47 -14.06
CA GLY A 53 -23.02 21.27 -12.68
C GLY A 53 -23.95 21.86 -11.61
N ASP A 54 -25.28 21.85 -11.83
CA ASP A 54 -26.23 22.36 -10.86
C ASP A 54 -26.24 21.47 -9.58
N SER A 55 -26.05 22.11 -8.42
CA SER A 55 -25.96 21.44 -7.12
C SER A 55 -27.28 20.84 -6.61
N ALA A 56 -28.42 21.24 -7.18
CA ALA A 56 -29.71 20.61 -6.89
C ALA A 56 -29.97 19.34 -7.71
N VAL A 57 -29.10 19.00 -8.67
CA VAL A 57 -29.18 17.71 -9.36
C VAL A 57 -28.63 16.63 -8.43
N THR A 58 -29.42 15.58 -8.22
CA THR A 58 -29.03 14.51 -7.29
C THR A 58 -27.85 13.69 -7.86
N MET A 59 -26.99 13.16 -6.99
CA MET A 59 -25.90 12.27 -7.40
C MET A 59 -26.42 11.07 -8.22
N GLY A 60 -27.57 10.51 -7.85
CA GLY A 60 -28.21 9.44 -8.62
C GLY A 60 -28.59 9.85 -10.04
N THR A 61 -28.97 11.10 -10.26
CA THR A 61 -29.21 11.64 -11.62
C THR A 61 -27.93 11.70 -12.43
N TYR A 62 -26.82 12.17 -11.86
CA TYR A 62 -25.52 12.16 -12.54
C TYR A 62 -25.12 10.73 -12.94
N ILE A 63 -25.27 9.76 -12.03
CA ILE A 63 -24.98 8.35 -12.30
C ILE A 63 -25.82 7.82 -13.46
N LYS A 64 -27.14 8.10 -13.50
CA LYS A 64 -28.00 7.69 -14.63
C LYS A 64 -27.54 8.28 -15.97
N VAL A 65 -27.15 9.55 -15.98
CA VAL A 65 -26.63 10.21 -17.19
C VAL A 65 -25.32 9.58 -17.66
N MET A 66 -24.42 9.24 -16.74
CA MET A 66 -23.18 8.55 -17.08
C MET A 66 -23.42 7.11 -17.55
N ALA A 67 -24.35 6.38 -16.93
CA ALA A 67 -24.75 5.04 -17.34
C ALA A 67 -25.32 5.02 -18.76
N ALA A 68 -26.13 6.01 -19.13
CA ALA A 68 -26.63 6.18 -20.50
C ALA A 68 -25.52 6.38 -21.56
N MET A 69 -24.29 6.69 -21.13
CA MET A 69 -23.11 6.85 -21.99
C MET A 69 -22.01 5.80 -21.72
N ALA A 70 -22.31 4.77 -20.91
CA ALA A 70 -21.37 3.75 -20.44
C ALA A 70 -20.13 4.31 -19.73
N LEU A 71 -20.35 5.25 -18.80
CA LEU A 71 -19.32 5.93 -17.99
C LEU A 71 -19.55 5.76 -16.48
N ASP A 72 -20.55 4.99 -16.07
CA ASP A 72 -20.92 4.79 -14.68
C ASP A 72 -19.86 4.04 -13.86
N ALA A 73 -19.04 3.21 -14.51
CA ALA A 73 -17.91 2.54 -13.87
C ALA A 73 -16.86 3.52 -13.29
N ASP A 74 -16.74 4.73 -13.84
CA ASP A 74 -15.80 5.75 -13.35
C ASP A 74 -16.14 6.22 -11.92
N VAL A 75 -17.40 6.05 -11.48
CA VAL A 75 -17.81 6.35 -10.09
C VAL A 75 -17.00 5.52 -9.09
N ALA A 76 -16.65 4.28 -9.44
CA ALA A 76 -15.87 3.40 -8.58
C ALA A 76 -14.42 3.88 -8.38
N LEU A 77 -13.96 4.84 -9.19
CA LEU A 77 -12.63 5.44 -9.05
C LEU A 77 -12.62 6.60 -8.03
N LEU A 78 -13.78 7.17 -7.71
CA LEU A 78 -13.89 8.28 -6.76
C LEU A 78 -13.57 7.80 -5.34
N ALA A 79 -12.64 8.49 -4.66
CA ALA A 79 -12.16 8.17 -3.32
C ALA A 79 -11.54 6.76 -3.16
N ARG A 80 -11.20 6.07 -4.26
CA ARG A 80 -10.59 4.73 -4.21
C ARG A 80 -9.23 4.72 -3.50
N ASP A 81 -8.41 5.71 -3.79
CA ASP A 81 -7.04 5.82 -3.28
C ASP A 81 -6.97 6.94 -2.23
N ASP A 82 -7.56 6.71 -1.04
CA ASP A 82 -7.54 7.64 0.10
C ASP A 82 -6.17 7.68 0.79
N LYS A 83 -5.19 8.26 0.09
CA LYS A 83 -3.81 8.39 0.57
C LYS A 83 -3.72 9.11 1.90
N ALA A 84 -4.54 10.13 2.12
CA ALA A 84 -4.55 10.89 3.38
C ALA A 84 -5.05 10.00 4.52
N GLY A 85 -6.12 9.23 4.30
CA GLY A 85 -6.59 8.22 5.25
C GLY A 85 -5.54 7.17 5.59
N HIS A 86 -4.79 6.67 4.60
CA HIS A 86 -3.69 5.74 4.83
C HIS A 86 -2.59 6.33 5.71
N LEU A 87 -2.19 7.59 5.49
CA LEU A 87 -1.18 8.25 6.33
C LEU A 87 -1.65 8.44 7.78
N VAL A 88 -2.93 8.77 7.99
CA VAL A 88 -3.51 8.88 9.34
C VAL A 88 -3.54 7.52 10.02
N GLN A 89 -3.92 6.47 9.30
CA GLN A 89 -3.90 5.10 9.81
C GLN A 89 -2.48 4.65 10.18
N ASP A 90 -1.50 4.90 9.30
CA ASP A 90 -0.09 4.55 9.54
C ASP A 90 0.48 5.28 10.76
N ALA A 91 0.11 6.54 10.96
CA ALA A 91 0.51 7.32 12.14
C ALA A 91 -0.09 6.78 13.45
N GLN A 92 -1.23 6.07 13.39
CA GLN A 92 -1.89 5.47 14.54
C GLN A 92 -1.45 4.03 14.81
N LEU A 93 -0.73 3.39 13.88
CA LEU A 93 -0.14 2.08 14.14
C LEU A 93 0.90 2.25 15.25
N PRO A 94 0.78 1.49 16.37
CA PRO A 94 1.83 1.49 17.38
C PRO A 94 3.13 1.15 16.69
N ALA A 95 4.17 1.97 16.88
CA ALA A 95 5.50 1.73 16.33
C ALA A 95 5.79 0.24 16.47
N ARG A 96 5.83 -0.46 15.32
CA ARG A 96 5.91 -1.91 15.25
C ARG A 96 6.88 -2.33 16.34
N ARG A 97 6.39 -3.03 17.39
CA ARG A 97 7.27 -3.57 18.44
C ARG A 97 8.47 -4.10 17.69
N ALA A 98 9.66 -3.58 17.97
CA ALA A 98 10.88 -3.93 17.28
C ALA A 98 11.07 -5.45 17.39
N GLY A 99 10.39 -6.17 16.51
CA GLY A 99 10.42 -7.59 16.37
C GLY A 99 11.78 -7.82 15.78
N THR A 100 12.72 -8.13 16.66
CA THR A 100 14.05 -8.60 16.31
C THR A 100 14.83 -7.66 15.39
N SER A 101 15.21 -6.47 15.88
CA SER A 101 16.40 -5.83 15.30
C SER A 101 17.55 -6.85 15.40
N PHE A 102 18.09 -7.26 14.26
CA PHE A 102 19.21 -8.17 14.19
C PHE A 102 20.45 -7.39 14.65
N PRO A 103 21.28 -7.89 15.60
CA PRO A 103 22.46 -7.16 16.04
C PRO A 103 23.36 -6.87 14.84
N ARG A 104 23.68 -5.60 14.59
CA ARG A 104 24.51 -5.20 13.44
C ARG A 104 25.93 -5.81 13.49
N ARG A 105 26.39 -6.19 14.69
CA ARG A 105 27.68 -6.83 14.95
C ARG A 105 27.54 -7.91 16.01
N ILE A 106 28.24 -9.03 15.81
CA ILE A 106 28.24 -10.20 16.69
C ILE A 106 29.66 -10.38 17.22
N ARG A 107 29.85 -10.28 18.54
CA ARG A 107 31.13 -10.57 19.20
C ARG A 107 31.40 -12.06 19.23
N LEU A 108 32.50 -12.50 18.64
CA LEU A 108 32.85 -13.93 18.57
C LEU A 108 33.06 -14.53 19.96
N ALA A 109 33.71 -13.82 20.88
CA ALA A 109 33.94 -14.28 22.26
C ALA A 109 32.67 -14.73 23.02
N LYS A 110 31.48 -14.25 22.62
CA LYS A 110 30.20 -14.61 23.26
C LYS A 110 29.66 -15.97 22.80
N TYR A 111 30.17 -16.50 21.69
CA TYR A 111 29.61 -17.66 21.00
C TYR A 111 30.74 -18.67 20.75
N PRO A 112 30.94 -19.64 21.66
CA PRO A 112 32.09 -20.54 21.64
C PRO A 112 32.25 -21.33 20.32
N GLN A 113 31.15 -21.81 19.73
CA GLN A 113 31.22 -22.57 18.48
C GLN A 113 31.53 -21.66 17.28
N LEU A 114 30.90 -20.49 17.19
CA LEU A 114 31.21 -19.48 16.18
C LEU A 114 32.66 -19.02 16.27
N ARG A 115 33.19 -18.88 17.49
CA ARG A 115 34.60 -18.55 17.74
C ARG A 115 35.54 -19.68 17.31
N ALA A 116 35.18 -20.93 17.60
CA ALA A 116 35.98 -22.10 17.27
C ALA A 116 36.14 -22.30 15.76
N ILE A 117 35.12 -21.93 14.97
CA ILE A 117 35.15 -22.02 13.50
C ILE A 117 35.70 -20.75 12.81
N ALA A 118 35.89 -19.66 13.54
CA ALA A 118 36.42 -18.40 13.02
C ALA A 118 37.96 -18.39 13.00
N TRP A 119 38.57 -19.30 12.22
CA TRP A 119 40.02 -19.41 12.09
C TRP A 119 40.62 -18.15 11.45
N GLY A 120 41.58 -17.52 12.12
CA GLY A 120 42.26 -16.30 11.64
C GLY A 120 41.66 -14.98 12.14
N LEU A 121 40.62 -15.00 12.98
CA LEU A 121 40.07 -13.81 13.63
C LEU A 121 40.53 -13.72 15.11
N ALA A 122 40.71 -12.48 15.58
CA ALA A 122 41.05 -12.20 16.99
C ALA A 122 39.93 -12.65 17.95
N GLU A 123 40.25 -12.88 19.22
CA GLU A 123 39.29 -13.38 20.21
C GLU A 123 38.10 -12.45 20.44
N ASP A 124 38.34 -11.15 20.43
CA ASP A 124 37.35 -10.09 20.63
C ASP A 124 36.75 -9.56 19.33
N ALA A 125 37.05 -10.19 18.18
CA ALA A 125 36.58 -9.71 16.90
C ALA A 125 35.04 -9.68 16.82
N GLU A 126 34.54 -8.68 16.11
CA GLU A 126 33.12 -8.49 15.82
C GLU A 126 32.87 -8.73 14.34
N VAL A 127 31.99 -9.69 14.02
CA VAL A 127 31.63 -10.02 12.64
C VAL A 127 30.20 -9.58 12.32
N GLY A 128 29.94 -9.35 11.04
CA GLY A 128 28.59 -9.07 10.56
C GLY A 128 27.67 -10.30 10.65
N PRO A 129 26.33 -10.12 10.62
CA PRO A 129 25.37 -11.24 10.58
C PRO A 129 25.59 -12.21 9.43
N THR A 130 25.78 -11.69 8.21
CA THR A 130 25.99 -12.49 7.00
C THR A 130 27.31 -13.26 7.07
N GLU A 131 28.35 -12.60 7.57
CA GLU A 131 29.68 -13.19 7.75
C GLU A 131 29.63 -14.33 8.79
N ALA A 132 28.96 -14.11 9.92
CA ALA A 132 28.74 -15.17 10.91
C ALA A 132 28.00 -16.38 10.32
N PHE A 133 26.97 -16.14 9.50
CA PHE A 133 26.23 -17.22 8.83
C PHE A 133 27.12 -17.99 7.84
N GLN A 134 27.94 -17.29 7.05
CA GLN A 134 28.87 -17.92 6.12
C GLN A 134 29.96 -18.74 6.82
N LEU A 135 30.42 -18.31 7.99
CA LEU A 135 31.34 -19.09 8.81
C LEU A 135 30.69 -20.42 9.23
N TYR A 136 29.42 -20.38 9.65
CA TYR A 136 28.65 -21.59 9.96
C TYR A 136 28.48 -22.51 8.74
N GLU A 137 28.08 -21.99 7.58
CA GLU A 137 27.90 -22.81 6.36
C GLU A 137 29.22 -23.45 5.91
N ARG A 138 30.32 -22.68 5.88
CA ARG A 138 31.60 -23.15 5.35
C ARG A 138 32.27 -24.17 6.27
N ASN A 139 32.14 -23.98 7.57
CA ASN A 139 32.94 -24.70 8.57
C ASN A 139 32.09 -25.63 9.46
N TRP A 140 30.86 -25.97 9.04
CA TRP A 140 29.92 -26.73 9.86
C TRP A 140 30.47 -28.06 10.39
N ARG A 141 31.31 -28.75 9.62
CA ARG A 141 31.94 -30.02 10.03
C ARG A 141 32.76 -29.92 11.32
N HIS A 142 33.10 -28.70 11.74
CA HIS A 142 33.85 -28.39 12.97
C HIS A 142 32.97 -27.81 14.08
N VAL A 143 31.65 -27.74 13.88
CA VAL A 143 30.69 -27.26 14.87
C VAL A 143 30.21 -28.43 15.73
N GLU A 144 30.45 -28.36 17.03
CA GLU A 144 29.98 -29.36 17.99
C GLU A 144 28.57 -28.99 18.47
N MET A 145 27.55 -29.48 17.77
CA MET A 145 26.14 -29.18 18.12
C MET A 145 25.77 -29.55 19.56
N ALA A 146 26.35 -30.63 20.09
CA ALA A 146 26.09 -31.09 21.46
C ALA A 146 26.65 -30.14 22.53
N ALA A 147 27.64 -29.31 22.18
CA ALA A 147 28.26 -28.34 23.07
C ALA A 147 27.75 -26.90 22.83
N MET A 148 26.75 -26.71 21.96
CA MET A 148 26.24 -25.39 21.60
C MET A 148 25.31 -24.84 22.68
N GLU A 149 25.66 -23.68 23.23
CA GLU A 149 24.85 -23.02 24.27
C GLU A 149 23.49 -22.53 23.75
N PRO A 150 22.44 -22.43 24.60
CA PRO A 150 21.11 -21.97 24.18
C PRO A 150 21.12 -20.58 23.53
N ALA A 151 22.02 -19.68 23.95
CA ALA A 151 22.17 -18.35 23.36
C ALA A 151 22.73 -18.41 21.93
N GLU A 152 23.61 -19.37 21.65
CA GLU A 152 24.22 -19.59 20.35
C GLU A 152 23.23 -20.29 19.39
N GLN A 153 22.45 -21.25 19.90
CA GLN A 153 21.34 -21.86 19.15
C GLN A 153 20.30 -20.82 18.73
N ALA A 154 19.95 -19.90 19.64
CA ALA A 154 19.04 -18.80 19.33
C ALA A 154 19.61 -17.84 18.26
N LEU A 155 20.92 -17.57 18.30
CA LEU A 155 21.58 -16.78 17.26
C LEU A 155 21.53 -17.49 15.91
N LEU A 156 21.85 -18.79 15.86
CA LEU A 156 21.85 -19.59 14.65
C LEU A 156 20.45 -19.71 14.03
N ALA A 157 19.42 -19.96 14.84
CA ALA A 157 18.04 -19.99 14.40
C ALA A 157 17.61 -18.65 13.79
N LYS A 158 18.00 -17.54 14.44
CA LYS A 158 17.72 -16.19 13.94
C LYS A 158 18.47 -15.88 12.63
N LEU A 159 19.73 -16.30 12.50
CA LEU A 159 20.51 -16.16 11.28
C LEU A 159 19.88 -16.95 10.12
N THR A 160 19.46 -18.19 10.38
CA THR A 160 18.82 -19.06 9.38
C THR A 160 17.48 -18.48 8.90
N ALA A 161 16.66 -17.97 9.82
CA ALA A 161 15.37 -17.36 9.48
C ALA A 161 15.52 -16.04 8.70
N THR A 162 16.56 -15.25 8.99
CA THR A 162 16.73 -13.90 8.41
C THR A 162 17.56 -13.89 7.12
N ILE A 163 18.63 -14.68 7.08
CA ILE A 163 19.64 -14.66 6.00
C ILE A 163 19.50 -15.89 5.12
N GLY A 164 19.37 -17.08 5.73
CA GLY A 164 19.23 -18.36 5.03
C GLY A 164 17.83 -18.63 4.46
N LYS A 165 16.86 -17.72 4.65
CA LYS A 165 15.44 -17.93 4.29
C LYS A 165 14.85 -19.26 4.82
N GLY A 166 15.35 -19.73 5.96
CA GLY A 166 14.92 -20.99 6.59
C GLY A 166 15.76 -22.23 6.24
N VAL A 167 16.80 -22.09 5.42
CA VAL A 167 17.71 -23.19 5.03
C VAL A 167 19.15 -22.80 5.33
N MET A 168 19.95 -23.74 5.84
CA MET A 168 21.40 -23.61 5.96
C MET A 168 22.04 -24.64 5.04
N ASN A 169 23.06 -24.25 4.29
CA ASN A 169 23.83 -25.20 3.48
C ASN A 169 24.94 -25.81 4.34
N VAL A 170 24.79 -27.10 4.65
CA VAL A 170 25.56 -27.82 5.67
C VAL A 170 26.16 -29.10 5.13
#